data_AF-D5RMU9-F1
#
_entry.id   AF-D5RMU9-F1
#
_cell.length_a   1.000
_cell.length_b   1.000
_cell.length_c   1.000
_cell.angle_alpha   90.00
_cell.angle_beta   90.00
_cell.angle_gamma   90.00
#
_symmetry.space_group_name_H-M   'P 1'
#
loop_
_entity.id
_entity.type
_entity.pdbx_description
1 polymer ?
#
loop_
_entity_poly.entity_id
_entity_poly.type
_entity_poly.pdbx_seq_one_letter_code
_entity_poly.pdbx_strand_id
1 'polypeptide(L)'
;MRHLPIHLDLRGRTALLLGGGAALATRASLLEQAGAVLRHVEALAPDSLDGVALACAGEAPEAALQALAATCRARGLPLQVLGRPELSDHYLPAIIDRDPVTLSIGTGGAAPVLARLLRQRVEAALAPGLGAM
;
A
#
# COMPACT_ATOMS: atom_id res chain seq x y z
N MET A 1 -17.13 -2.84 11.06
CA MET A 1 -15.97 -2.25 10.35
C MET A 1 -15.01 -3.38 10.01
N ARG A 2 -14.57 -3.51 8.74
CA ARG A 2 -13.71 -4.64 8.29
C ARG A 2 -12.21 -4.31 8.20
N HIS A 3 -11.85 -3.02 8.09
CA HIS A 3 -10.47 -2.56 7.99
C HIS A 3 -10.20 -1.53 9.09
N LEU A 4 -9.04 -1.62 9.74
CA LEU A 4 -8.60 -0.68 10.76
C LEU A 4 -7.60 0.31 10.12
N PRO A 5 -7.85 1.63 10.16
CA PRO A 5 -6.87 2.60 9.71
C PRO A 5 -5.71 2.64 10.73
N ILE A 6 -4.51 2.29 10.27
CA ILE A 6 -3.30 2.32 11.07
C ILE A 6 -2.21 3.07 10.31
N HIS A 7 -1.36 3.81 11.04
CA HIS A 7 -0.13 4.36 10.50
C HIS A 7 0.98 3.36 10.79
N LEU A 8 1.60 2.82 9.74
CA LEU A 8 2.66 1.82 9.86
C LEU A 8 4.01 2.51 9.67
N ASP A 9 4.90 2.40 10.66
CA ASP A 9 6.29 2.84 10.51
C ASP A 9 7.06 1.87 9.62
N LEU A 10 7.55 2.40 8.49
CA LEU A 10 8.28 1.65 7.47
C LEU A 10 9.76 2.01 7.40
N ARG A 11 10.25 2.92 8.24
CA ARG A 11 11.64 3.37 8.20
C ARG A 11 12.61 2.21 8.36
N GLY A 12 13.42 1.96 7.33
CA GLY A 12 14.40 0.87 7.27
C GLY A 12 13.79 -0.54 7.16
N ARG A 13 12.46 -0.67 7.04
CA ARG A 13 11.79 -1.97 6.91
C ARG A 13 11.63 -2.35 5.45
N THR A 14 11.72 -3.63 5.14
CA THR A 14 11.60 -4.11 3.76
C THR A 14 10.14 -4.17 3.30
N ALA A 15 9.84 -3.58 2.15
CA ALA A 15 8.59 -3.80 1.41
C ALA A 15 8.89 -4.57 0.12
N LEU A 16 8.21 -5.70 -0.08
CA LEU A 16 8.39 -6.52 -1.29
C LEU A 16 7.47 -6.03 -2.41
N LEU A 17 8.00 -5.93 -3.62
CA LEU A 17 7.28 -5.59 -4.84
C LEU A 17 7.45 -6.72 -5.85
N LEU A 18 6.34 -7.39 -6.22
CA LEU A 18 6.33 -8.45 -7.23
C LEU A 18 5.68 -7.98 -8.52
N GLY A 19 6.39 -8.16 -9.64
CA GLY A 19 5.91 -7.77 -10.96
C GLY A 19 6.17 -6.30 -11.30
N GLY A 20 5.27 -5.69 -12.07
CA GLY A 20 5.48 -4.37 -12.67
C GLY A 20 4.22 -3.49 -12.73
N GLY A 21 4.28 -2.51 -13.63
CA GLY A 21 3.15 -1.64 -13.92
C GLY A 21 3.16 -0.28 -13.24
N ALA A 22 2.48 0.68 -13.86
CA ALA A 22 2.41 2.06 -13.36
C ALA A 22 1.75 2.14 -11.97
N ALA A 23 0.78 1.28 -11.70
CA ALA A 23 0.11 1.22 -10.40
C ALA A 23 1.06 0.73 -9.30
N LEU A 24 1.88 -0.30 -9.58
CA LEU A 24 2.88 -0.82 -8.65
C LEU A 24 4.02 0.19 -8.44
N ALA A 25 4.49 0.84 -9.51
CA ALA A 25 5.48 1.92 -9.43
C ALA A 25 4.99 3.09 -8.54
N THR A 26 3.71 3.47 -8.67
CA THR A 26 3.10 4.47 -7.77
C THR A 26 3.13 4.00 -6.31
N ARG A 27 2.99 2.70 -6.04
CA ARG A 27 3.08 2.17 -4.66
C ARG A 27 4.51 2.15 -4.17
N ALA A 28 5.46 1.79 -5.03
CA ALA A 28 6.88 1.84 -4.75
C ALA A 28 7.29 3.23 -4.24
N SER A 29 6.94 4.30 -4.96
CA SER A 29 7.28 5.67 -4.57
C SER A 29 6.68 6.07 -3.21
N LEU A 30 5.43 5.69 -2.92
CA LEU A 30 4.81 5.98 -1.62
C LEU A 30 5.47 5.24 -0.47
N LEU A 31 5.86 3.98 -0.68
CA LEU A 31 6.55 3.17 0.32
C LEU A 31 7.97 3.71 0.58
N GLU A 32 8.68 4.11 -0.47
CA GLU A 32 10.00 4.74 -0.38
C GLU A 32 9.94 6.09 0.35
N GLN A 33 8.95 6.93 0.06
CA GLN A 33 8.70 8.19 0.80
C GLN A 33 8.43 7.95 2.29
N ALA A 34 7.79 6.83 2.64
CA ALA A 34 7.60 6.40 4.02
C ALA A 34 8.85 5.76 4.67
N GLY A 35 9.97 5.68 3.94
CA GLY A 35 11.26 5.18 4.43
C GLY A 35 11.46 3.67 4.27
N ALA A 36 10.62 2.98 3.49
CA ALA A 36 10.76 1.55 3.24
C ALA A 36 11.97 1.24 2.35
N VAL A 37 12.62 0.10 2.60
CA VAL A 37 13.60 -0.50 1.69
C VAL A 37 12.85 -1.38 0.70
N LEU A 38 12.88 -1.03 -0.58
CA LEU A 38 12.15 -1.76 -1.61
C LEU A 38 12.91 -3.02 -2.07
N ARG A 39 12.25 -4.17 -2.04
CA ARG A 39 12.75 -5.44 -2.60
C ARG A 39 11.92 -5.81 -3.82
N HIS A 40 12.47 -5.57 -5.02
CA HIS A 40 11.83 -5.97 -6.27
C HIS A 40 12.13 -7.43 -6.59
N VAL A 41 11.10 -8.19 -6.95
CA VAL A 41 11.23 -9.59 -7.39
C VAL A 41 10.39 -9.84 -8.63
N GLU A 42 10.92 -10.62 -9.57
CA GLU A 42 10.17 -11.07 -10.75
C GLU A 42 9.40 -12.37 -10.48
N ALA A 43 9.91 -13.20 -9.56
CA ALA A 43 9.30 -14.46 -9.15
C ALA A 43 9.45 -14.67 -7.64
N LEU A 44 8.49 -15.38 -7.05
CA LEU A 44 8.50 -15.69 -5.63
C LEU A 44 9.43 -16.88 -5.34
N ALA A 45 10.52 -16.62 -4.62
CA ALA A 45 11.39 -17.65 -4.04
C ALA A 45 11.02 -17.90 -2.56
N PRO A 46 11.40 -19.06 -1.97
CA PRO A 46 11.03 -19.42 -0.60
C PRO A 46 11.42 -18.41 0.49
N ASP A 47 12.53 -17.71 0.28
CA ASP A 47 13.14 -16.71 1.16
C ASP A 47 12.76 -15.26 0.79
N SER A 48 12.01 -15.06 -0.30
CA SER A 48 11.66 -13.72 -0.80
C SER A 48 10.92 -12.87 0.22
N LEU A 49 10.19 -13.49 1.15
CA LEU A 49 9.39 -12.82 2.17
C LEU A 49 10.11 -12.68 3.53
N ASP A 50 11.36 -13.10 3.63
CA ASP A 50 12.10 -13.04 4.89
C ASP A 50 12.44 -11.60 5.26
N GLY A 51 12.03 -11.19 6.46
CA GLY A 51 12.17 -9.83 6.98
C GLY A 51 11.25 -8.79 6.34
N VAL A 52 10.28 -9.20 5.51
CA VAL A 52 9.35 -8.29 4.84
C VAL A 52 8.28 -7.80 5.81
N ALA A 53 8.00 -6.49 5.78
CA ALA A 53 6.95 -5.85 6.56
C ALA A 53 5.59 -5.85 5.87
N LEU A 54 5.57 -5.70 4.54
CA LEU A 54 4.39 -5.80 3.68
C LEU A 54 4.82 -6.13 2.25
N ALA A 55 3.89 -6.66 1.46
CA ALA A 55 4.08 -6.95 0.05
C ALA A 55 3.04 -6.24 -0.82
N CYS A 56 3.47 -5.80 -2.01
CA CYS A 56 2.59 -5.35 -3.08
C CYS A 56 2.90 -6.12 -4.37
N ALA A 57 1.88 -6.38 -5.19
CA ALA A 57 2.07 -7.04 -6.48
C ALA A 57 1.17 -6.45 -7.56
N GLY A 58 1.67 -6.38 -8.79
CA GLY A 58 0.94 -5.86 -9.94
C GLY A 58 1.53 -6.38 -11.25
N GLU A 59 0.68 -6.49 -12.28
CA GLU A 59 1.08 -6.90 -13.65
C GLU A 59 2.05 -8.10 -13.68
N ALA A 60 1.65 -9.19 -13.03
CA ALA A 60 2.40 -10.44 -12.96
C ALA A 60 1.50 -11.63 -13.33
N PRO A 61 2.07 -12.80 -13.66
CA PRO A 61 1.28 -14.00 -13.96
C PRO A 61 0.33 -14.36 -12.81
N GLU A 62 -0.88 -14.79 -13.15
CA GLU A 62 -1.93 -15.13 -12.17
C GLU A 62 -1.46 -16.12 -11.10
N ALA A 63 -0.75 -17.16 -11.53
CA ALA A 63 -0.20 -18.17 -10.63
C ALA A 63 0.79 -17.58 -9.60
N ALA A 64 1.59 -16.59 -10.00
CA ALA A 64 2.52 -15.91 -9.10
C ALA A 64 1.77 -15.04 -8.08
N LEU A 65 0.72 -14.32 -8.51
CA LEU A 65 -0.13 -13.53 -7.62
C LEU A 65 -0.83 -14.41 -6.57
N GLN A 66 -1.36 -15.56 -6.99
CA GLN A 66 -2.02 -16.52 -6.10
C GLN A 66 -1.02 -17.16 -5.12
N ALA A 67 0.16 -17.55 -5.58
CA ALA A 67 1.22 -18.10 -4.74
C ALA A 67 1.69 -17.08 -3.68
N LEU A 68 1.87 -15.82 -4.07
CA LEU A 68 2.20 -14.74 -3.14
C LEU A 68 1.09 -14.54 -2.12
N ALA A 69 -0.18 -14.49 -2.55
CA ALA A 69 -1.32 -14.34 -1.64
C ALA A 69 -1.44 -15.48 -0.62
N ALA A 70 -1.29 -16.73 -1.05
CA ALA A 70 -1.30 -17.87 -0.15
C ALA A 70 -0.14 -17.79 0.87
N THR A 71 1.07 -17.45 0.40
CA THR A 71 2.26 -17.39 1.26
C THR A 71 2.20 -16.24 2.25
N CYS A 72 1.77 -15.04 1.83
CA CYS A 72 1.60 -13.89 2.71
C CYS A 72 0.57 -14.17 3.81
N ARG A 73 -0.60 -14.76 3.45
CA ARG A 73 -1.62 -15.13 4.44
C ARG A 73 -1.14 -16.17 5.45
N ALA A 74 -0.42 -17.19 4.98
CA ALA A 74 0.18 -18.19 5.86
C ALA A 74 1.20 -17.60 6.85
N ARG A 75 1.88 -16.51 6.47
CA ARG A 75 2.86 -15.78 7.30
C ARG A 75 2.28 -14.58 8.06
N GLY A 76 1.01 -14.26 7.89
CA GLY A 76 0.39 -13.05 8.46
C GLY A 76 0.96 -11.73 7.91
N LEU A 77 1.52 -11.75 6.70
CA LEU A 77 2.10 -10.57 6.05
C LEU A 77 1.01 -9.80 5.28
N PRO A 78 0.86 -8.48 5.50
CA PRO A 78 -0.07 -7.68 4.71
C PRO A 78 0.31 -7.68 3.24
N LEU A 79 -0.63 -8.10 2.38
CA LEU A 79 -0.49 -8.07 0.93
C LEU A 79 -1.51 -7.13 0.29
N GLN A 80 -1.07 -6.38 -0.72
CA GLN A 80 -1.94 -5.70 -1.68
C GLN A 80 -1.62 -6.16 -3.09
N VAL A 81 -2.61 -6.72 -3.78
CA VAL A 81 -2.52 -7.04 -5.21
C VAL A 81 -3.32 -6.00 -6.00
N LEU A 82 -2.63 -5.22 -6.84
CA LEU A 82 -3.26 -4.12 -7.57
C LEU A 82 -4.31 -4.65 -8.54
N GLY A 83 -5.54 -4.11 -8.44
CA GLY A 83 -6.67 -4.52 -9.25
C GLY A 83 -7.35 -5.83 -8.82
N ARG A 84 -6.88 -6.49 -7.76
CA ARG A 84 -7.36 -7.82 -7.32
C ARG A 84 -7.75 -7.79 -5.84
N PRO A 85 -8.91 -7.21 -5.50
CA PRO A 85 -9.37 -7.09 -4.11
C PRO A 85 -9.52 -8.45 -3.40
N GLU A 86 -9.83 -9.51 -4.12
CA GLU A 86 -9.97 -10.89 -3.61
C GLU A 86 -8.63 -11.52 -3.16
N LEU A 87 -7.51 -11.01 -3.66
CA LEU A 87 -6.16 -11.43 -3.27
C LEU A 87 -5.51 -10.49 -2.24
N SER A 88 -6.17 -9.40 -1.88
CA SER A 88 -5.61 -8.35 -1.03
C SER A 88 -6.15 -8.43 0.40
N ASP A 89 -5.27 -8.19 1.37
CA ASP A 89 -5.63 -8.19 2.80
C ASP A 89 -5.77 -6.75 3.35
N HIS A 90 -5.28 -5.75 2.60
CA HIS A 90 -5.42 -4.34 2.94
C HIS A 90 -5.63 -3.46 1.70
N TYR A 91 -6.08 -2.23 1.95
CA TYR A 91 -6.27 -1.21 0.93
C TYR A 91 -5.47 0.02 1.28
N LEU A 92 -4.73 0.55 0.32
CA LEU A 92 -4.10 1.85 0.47
C LEU A 92 -5.17 2.95 0.39
N PRO A 93 -5.33 3.80 1.42
CA PRO A 93 -6.33 4.85 1.42
C PRO A 93 -5.91 6.00 0.50
N ALA A 94 -6.83 6.93 0.27
CA ALA A 94 -6.46 8.26 -0.19
C ALA A 94 -5.72 8.99 0.94
N ILE A 95 -4.51 9.46 0.68
CA ILE A 95 -3.64 10.10 1.68
C ILE A 95 -3.56 11.61 1.38
N ILE A 96 -3.62 12.42 2.43
CA ILE A 96 -3.25 13.83 2.42
C ILE A 96 -2.09 13.97 3.39
N ASP A 97 -0.96 14.43 2.88
CA ASP A 97 0.25 14.62 3.68
C ASP A 97 0.56 16.12 3.82
N ARG A 98 0.52 16.59 5.07
CA ARG A 98 0.82 17.95 5.53
C ARG A 98 1.63 17.84 6.82
N ASP A 99 2.76 17.12 6.77
CA ASP A 99 3.66 16.87 7.90
C ASP A 99 3.72 18.04 8.90
N PRO A 100 3.47 17.81 10.21
CA PRO A 100 3.31 16.51 10.87
C PRO A 100 1.90 15.90 10.80
N VAL A 101 0.96 16.55 10.09
CA VAL A 101 -0.43 16.11 10.02
C VAL A 101 -0.66 15.26 8.75
N THR A 102 -0.94 13.98 8.95
CA THR A 102 -1.34 13.07 7.86
C THR A 102 -2.79 12.64 8.05
N LEU A 103 -3.59 12.72 6.97
CA LEU A 103 -4.97 12.23 6.95
C LEU A 103 -5.09 11.07 5.96
N SER A 104 -5.92 10.09 6.31
CA SER A 104 -6.26 8.97 5.43
C SER A 104 -7.77 8.83 5.27
N ILE A 105 -8.21 8.60 4.03
CA ILE A 105 -9.61 8.42 3.67
C ILE A 105 -9.76 7.05 3.01
N GLY A 106 -10.43 6.13 3.72
CA GLY A 106 -10.67 4.77 3.27
C GLY A 106 -12.15 4.52 2.96
N THR A 107 -12.44 3.92 1.80
CA THR A 107 -13.77 3.39 1.44
C THR A 107 -13.80 1.86 1.47
N GLY A 108 -12.78 1.22 2.05
CA GLY A 108 -12.63 -0.24 2.06
C GLY A 108 -12.53 -0.84 0.65
N GLY A 109 -12.03 -0.08 -0.32
CA GLY A 109 -11.95 -0.48 -1.73
C GLY A 109 -13.25 -0.30 -2.53
N ALA A 110 -14.39 -0.02 -1.90
CA ALA A 110 -15.70 -0.01 -2.55
C ALA A 110 -15.96 1.22 -3.44
N ALA A 111 -15.34 2.36 -3.15
CA ALA A 111 -15.61 3.60 -3.88
C ALA A 111 -14.36 4.46 -4.05
N PRO A 112 -13.47 4.15 -5.02
CA PRO A 112 -12.24 4.91 -5.26
C PRO A 112 -12.52 6.36 -5.69
N VAL A 113 -13.58 6.59 -6.49
CA VAL A 113 -13.97 7.93 -6.93
C VAL A 113 -14.43 8.79 -5.75
N LEU A 114 -15.24 8.23 -4.85
CA LEU A 114 -15.68 8.92 -3.64
C LEU A 114 -14.49 9.28 -2.74
N ALA A 115 -13.56 8.34 -2.53
CA ALA A 115 -12.35 8.59 -1.75
C ALA A 115 -11.54 9.77 -2.34
N ARG A 116 -11.40 9.83 -3.67
CA ARG A 116 -10.72 10.93 -4.36
C ARG A 116 -11.44 12.28 -4.18
N LEU A 117 -12.75 12.32 -4.33
CA LEU A 117 -13.54 13.55 -4.18
C LEU A 117 -13.49 14.07 -2.73
N LEU A 118 -13.63 13.17 -1.75
CA LEU A 118 -13.48 13.51 -0.34
C LEU A 118 -12.07 14.04 -0.05
N ARG A 119 -11.02 13.40 -0.59
CA ARG A 119 -9.64 13.85 -0.47
C ARG A 119 -9.47 15.28 -0.99
N GLN A 120 -9.95 15.58 -2.19
CA GLN A 120 -9.86 16.92 -2.77
C GLN A 120 -10.57 17.97 -1.93
N ARG A 121 -11.76 17.65 -1.42
CA ARG A 121 -12.54 18.58 -0.60
C ARG A 121 -11.91 18.83 0.77
N VAL A 122 -11.37 17.79 1.40
CA VAL A 122 -10.64 17.91 2.67
C VAL A 122 -9.35 18.70 2.44
N GLU A 123 -8.57 18.36 1.41
CA GLU A 123 -7.31 19.05 1.09
C GLU A 123 -7.51 20.55 0.85
N ALA A 124 -8.57 20.94 0.13
CA ALA A 124 -8.90 22.34 -0.12
C ALA A 124 -9.33 23.11 1.15
N ALA A 125 -9.79 22.40 2.18
CA ALA A 125 -10.20 23.00 3.45
C ALA A 125 -9.04 23.14 4.45
N LEU A 126 -7.92 22.45 4.24
CA LEU A 126 -6.75 22.55 5.12
C LEU A 126 -6.00 23.87 4.88
N ALA A 127 -5.56 24.51 5.96
CA ALA A 127 -4.71 25.70 5.85
C ALA A 127 -3.38 25.35 5.15
N PRO A 128 -2.86 26.21 4.26
CA PRO A 128 -1.61 25.95 3.55
C PRO A 128 -0.39 25.71 4.47
N GLY A 129 -0.42 26.25 5.69
CA GLY A 129 0.65 26.13 6.68
C GLY A 129 0.35 25.18 7.85
N LEU A 130 -0.60 24.25 7.71
CA LEU A 130 -1.01 23.34 8.80
C LEU A 130 0.17 22.57 9.42
N GLY A 131 1.18 22.26 8.62
CA GLY A 131 2.37 21.56 9.06
C GLY A 131 3.30 22.35 10.00
N ALA A 132 3.18 23.67 10.02
CA ALA A 132 4.07 24.57 10.75
C ALA A 132 3.41 25.20 12.01
N MET A 133 2.20 24.76 12.35
CA MET A 133 1.44 25.24 13.52
C MET A 133 1.80 24.51 14.81
#